data_AF-A0A1F8RKJ0-F1
#
_entry.id   AF-A0A1F8RKJ0-F1
#
_cell.length_a   1.000
_cell.length_b   1.000
_cell.length_c   1.000
_cell.angle_alpha   90.00
_cell.angle_beta   90.00
_cell.angle_gamma   90.00
#
_symmetry.space_group_name_H-M   'P 1'
#
loop_
_entity.id
_entity.type
_entity.pdbx_description
1 polymer ?
#
loop_
_entity_poly.entity_id
_entity_poly.type
_entity_poly.pdbx_seq_one_letter_code
_entity_poly.pdbx_strand_id
1 'polypeptide(L)'
;MNDAPPRSPPPGTVPFIETGLNKLLTRVEQRVLVYLGPRSDQAEQLDHLRHVADRTRWLYYSELQRKNPAASIGLTRRENELIEACVASHDIGKWIPRDELRPLLPADPADMGPVFEELKFTPHQIDLFLLGVRRKFALPQDGYSPEYDSAHHLVSAYMLAADSALGFHQMDPEDRNRLIDMIVGHQFGSYFKETLMHLKQLDPEVTTGMLADVARPDRVAGDLLASAFHDADISDLLFVGSLERRPNREDILHTGGLVKILMINFTNLIFGVPNAPRTLHECLRSCQATVVSVAKEFLTPTAIEHGEKWRRQAHRFLATLRDNTVVGKFNAVLLTGDTPASDRLTAVRTMTYMYARDFLKRQEE
;
A
#
# COMPACT_ATOMS: atom_id res chain seq x y z
N MET A 1 61.18 -33.76 3.43
CA MET A 1 60.29 -33.45 2.30
C MET A 1 58.90 -33.88 2.74
N ASN A 2 58.03 -32.92 3.04
CA ASN A 2 56.66 -33.16 3.50
C ASN A 2 55.72 -33.11 2.30
N ASP A 3 55.22 -34.26 1.88
CA ASP A 3 54.15 -34.37 0.89
C ASP A 3 52.80 -34.17 1.59
N ALA A 4 52.33 -32.92 1.59
CA ALA A 4 50.94 -32.64 1.92
C ALA A 4 50.07 -32.85 0.67
N PRO A 5 48.92 -33.56 0.77
CA PRO A 5 48.03 -33.75 -0.37
C PRO A 5 47.45 -32.38 -0.81
N PRO A 6 47.18 -32.21 -2.11
CA PRO A 6 46.63 -30.96 -2.63
C PRO A 6 45.27 -30.69 -1.98
N ARG A 7 45.12 -29.49 -1.42
CA ARG A 7 43.85 -29.00 -0.87
C ARG A 7 42.80 -29.02 -1.96
N SER A 8 41.65 -29.64 -1.67
CA SER A 8 40.45 -29.56 -2.50
C SER A 8 40.13 -28.08 -2.79
N PRO A 9 39.70 -27.75 -4.03
CA PRO A 9 39.28 -26.38 -4.33
C PRO A 9 38.10 -25.99 -3.41
N PRO A 10 37.98 -24.71 -3.04
CA PRO A 10 36.85 -24.25 -2.25
C PRO A 10 35.56 -24.59 -3.01
N PRO A 11 34.47 -24.96 -2.30
CA PRO A 11 33.20 -25.26 -2.95
C PRO A 11 32.84 -24.07 -3.83
N GLY A 12 32.69 -24.37 -5.12
CA GLY A 12 32.46 -23.37 -6.15
C GLY A 12 31.32 -22.46 -5.74
N THR A 13 31.48 -21.16 -6.00
CA THR A 13 30.37 -20.22 -6.04
C THR A 13 29.32 -20.81 -6.96
N VAL A 14 28.25 -21.35 -6.38
CA VAL A 14 27.05 -21.74 -7.10
C VAL A 14 26.62 -20.49 -7.88
N PRO A 15 26.49 -20.56 -9.22
CA PRO A 15 26.05 -19.41 -10.00
C PRO A 15 24.74 -18.90 -9.41
N PHE A 16 24.62 -17.59 -9.22
CA PHE A 16 23.33 -16.98 -8.93
C PHE A 16 22.43 -17.23 -10.14
N ILE A 17 21.54 -18.23 -10.02
CA ILE A 17 20.48 -18.45 -11.01
C ILE A 17 19.39 -17.45 -10.66
N GLU A 18 19.23 -16.44 -11.51
CA GLU A 18 18.18 -15.45 -11.43
C GLU A 18 16.82 -16.14 -11.69
N THR A 19 15.92 -16.12 -10.71
CA THR A 19 14.59 -16.73 -10.80
C THR A 19 13.64 -15.85 -11.63
N GLY A 20 12.54 -16.43 -12.13
CA GLY A 20 11.49 -15.65 -12.81
C GLY A 20 10.92 -14.54 -11.92
N LEU A 21 10.74 -14.82 -10.63
CA LEU A 21 10.34 -13.84 -9.61
C LEU A 21 11.33 -12.68 -9.50
N ASN A 22 12.63 -12.98 -9.41
CA ASN A 22 13.66 -11.95 -9.26
C ASN A 22 13.77 -11.04 -10.51
N LYS A 23 13.56 -11.60 -11.71
CA LYS A 23 13.47 -10.82 -12.95
C LYS A 23 12.27 -9.89 -12.97
N LEU A 24 11.08 -10.39 -12.59
CA LEU A 24 9.88 -9.55 -12.46
C LEU A 24 10.15 -8.42 -11.46
N LEU A 25 10.58 -8.77 -10.24
CA LEU A 25 10.86 -7.82 -9.17
C LEU A 25 11.78 -6.69 -9.65
N THR A 26 12.91 -7.03 -10.27
CA THR A 26 13.87 -6.03 -10.77
C THR A 26 13.23 -5.04 -11.75
N ARG A 27 12.41 -5.53 -12.68
CA ARG A 27 11.72 -4.69 -13.68
C ARG A 27 10.63 -3.82 -13.03
N VAL A 28 9.88 -4.39 -12.09
CA VAL A 28 8.83 -3.68 -11.35
C VAL A 28 9.43 -2.60 -10.47
N GLU A 29 10.49 -2.88 -9.70
CA GLU A 29 11.19 -1.88 -8.88
C GLU A 29 11.71 -0.70 -9.72
N GLN A 30 12.27 -0.99 -10.90
CA GLN A 30 12.69 0.07 -11.82
C GLN A 30 11.51 0.97 -12.23
N ARG A 31 10.36 0.37 -12.57
CA ARG A 31 9.13 1.13 -12.88
C ARG A 31 8.64 1.93 -11.67
N VAL A 32 8.61 1.33 -10.48
CA VAL A 32 8.22 2.02 -9.22
C VAL A 32 9.08 3.26 -9.01
N LEU A 33 10.41 3.15 -9.12
CA LEU A 33 11.32 4.28 -8.94
C LEU A 33 11.07 5.39 -9.96
N VAL A 34 10.81 5.03 -11.21
CA VAL A 34 10.48 5.99 -12.28
C VAL A 34 9.14 6.68 -12.00
N TYR A 35 8.10 5.92 -11.64
CA TYR A 35 6.76 6.45 -11.40
C TYR A 35 6.67 7.31 -10.13
N LEU A 36 7.44 6.96 -9.10
CA LEU A 36 7.47 7.72 -7.84
C LEU A 36 8.40 8.95 -7.90
N GLY A 37 9.46 8.93 -8.71
CA GLY A 37 10.46 10.00 -8.79
C GLY A 37 9.91 11.44 -8.91
N PRO A 38 8.89 11.73 -9.73
CA PRO A 38 8.36 13.09 -9.85
C PRO A 38 7.34 13.46 -8.76
N ARG A 39 6.98 12.55 -7.85
CA ARG A 39 5.89 12.75 -6.89
C ARG A 39 6.36 13.41 -5.60
N SER A 40 5.53 14.31 -5.07
CA SER A 40 5.82 14.98 -3.79
C SER A 40 5.73 14.08 -2.55
N ASP A 41 5.14 12.89 -2.68
CA ASP A 41 4.95 11.89 -1.64
C ASP A 41 5.84 10.65 -1.84
N GLN A 42 6.91 10.75 -2.64
CA GLN A 42 7.79 9.63 -2.97
C GLN A 42 8.34 8.92 -1.73
N ALA A 43 8.83 9.67 -0.73
CA ALA A 43 9.47 9.10 0.44
C ALA A 43 8.47 8.28 1.27
N GLU A 44 7.25 8.77 1.40
CA GLU A 44 6.14 8.15 2.11
C GLU A 44 5.68 6.86 1.42
N GLN A 45 5.67 6.82 0.08
CA GLN A 45 5.36 5.60 -0.67
C GLN A 45 6.47 4.54 -0.54
N LEU A 46 7.75 4.96 -0.58
CA LEU A 46 8.87 4.03 -0.39
C LEU A 46 8.95 3.49 1.04
N ASP A 47 8.67 4.32 2.04
CA ASP A 47 8.58 3.88 3.44
C ASP A 47 7.43 2.89 3.63
N HIS A 48 6.27 3.16 3.03
CA HIS A 48 5.13 2.25 3.02
C HIS A 48 5.51 0.88 2.45
N LEU A 49 6.10 0.82 1.25
CA LEU A 49 6.55 -0.45 0.67
C LEU A 49 7.48 -1.23 1.61
N ARG A 50 8.48 -0.55 2.19
CA ARG A 50 9.40 -1.18 3.14
C ARG A 50 8.67 -1.70 4.39
N HIS A 51 7.78 -0.91 4.97
CA HIS A 51 7.03 -1.29 6.18
C HIS A 51 6.15 -2.51 5.91
N VAL A 52 5.47 -2.55 4.76
CA VAL A 52 4.67 -3.71 4.34
C VAL A 52 5.55 -4.95 4.17
N ALA A 53 6.72 -4.83 3.54
CA ALA A 53 7.65 -5.95 3.38
C ALA A 53 8.14 -6.52 4.73
N ASP A 54 8.67 -5.65 5.60
CA ASP A 54 9.19 -6.03 6.91
C ASP A 54 8.08 -6.62 7.81
N ARG A 55 6.89 -6.02 7.76
CA ARG A 55 5.75 -6.49 8.55
C ARG A 55 5.21 -7.82 8.03
N THR A 56 5.17 -8.02 6.71
CA THR A 56 4.78 -9.29 6.10
C THR A 56 5.70 -10.40 6.57
N ARG A 57 7.02 -10.19 6.55
CA ARG A 57 8.00 -11.15 7.05
C ARG A 57 7.77 -11.50 8.51
N TRP A 58 7.60 -10.48 9.36
CA TRP A 58 7.42 -10.68 10.79
C TRP A 58 6.10 -11.41 11.11
N LEU A 59 4.99 -11.02 10.48
CA LEU A 59 3.70 -11.69 10.65
C LEU A 59 3.77 -13.14 10.17
N TYR A 60 4.30 -13.37 8.97
CA TYR A 60 4.42 -14.70 8.40
C TYR A 60 5.29 -15.61 9.26
N TYR A 61 6.47 -15.13 9.68
CA TYR A 61 7.36 -15.84 10.59
C TYR A 61 6.67 -16.17 11.92
N SER A 62 5.98 -15.20 12.51
CA SER A 62 5.29 -15.38 13.80
C SER A 62 4.22 -16.47 13.74
N GLU A 63 3.50 -16.54 12.62
CA GLU A 63 2.50 -17.58 12.40
C GLU A 63 3.12 -18.96 12.14
N LEU A 64 4.22 -19.03 11.40
CA LEU A 64 4.97 -20.28 11.23
C LEU A 64 5.47 -20.82 12.58
N GLN A 65 6.03 -19.94 13.42
CA GLN A 65 6.48 -20.29 14.77
C GLN A 65 5.30 -20.71 15.67
N ARG A 66 4.15 -20.04 15.57
CA ARG A 66 2.94 -20.39 16.32
C ARG A 66 2.44 -21.79 15.96
N LYS A 67 2.48 -22.17 14.68
CA LYS A 67 2.10 -23.51 14.22
C LYS A 67 3.10 -24.59 14.63
N ASN A 68 4.38 -24.24 14.77
CA ASN A 68 5.44 -25.19 15.09
C ASN A 68 6.48 -24.63 16.09
N PRO A 69 6.12 -24.49 17.39
CA PRO A 69 6.97 -23.77 18.37
C PRO A 69 8.36 -24.38 18.62
N ALA A 70 8.54 -25.67 18.33
CA ALA A 70 9.79 -26.39 18.55
C ALA A 70 10.71 -26.43 17.31
N ALA A 71 10.24 -25.96 16.15
CA ALA A 71 11.00 -25.96 14.92
C ALA A 71 11.79 -24.64 14.77
N SER A 72 13.03 -24.73 14.29
CA SER A 72 13.75 -23.55 13.78
C SER A 72 13.28 -23.32 12.35
N ILE A 73 12.28 -22.47 12.17
CA ILE A 73 11.69 -22.17 10.86
C ILE A 73 12.25 -20.84 10.39
N GLY A 74 12.85 -20.81 9.20
CA GLY A 74 13.24 -19.57 8.53
C GLY A 74 12.38 -19.36 7.29
N LEU A 75 12.27 -18.10 6.83
CA LEU A 75 11.72 -17.83 5.51
C LEU A 75 12.66 -18.41 4.45
N THR A 76 12.08 -19.16 3.52
CA THR A 76 12.80 -19.61 2.32
C THR A 76 13.12 -18.43 1.42
N ARG A 77 14.12 -18.59 0.56
CA ARG A 77 14.45 -17.58 -0.46
C ARG A 77 13.26 -17.28 -1.37
N ARG A 78 12.51 -18.31 -1.81
CA ARG A 78 11.33 -18.16 -2.68
C ARG A 78 10.24 -17.34 -2.01
N GLU A 79 9.93 -17.59 -0.75
CA GLU A 79 8.95 -16.80 0.01
C GLU A 79 9.39 -15.34 0.14
N ASN A 80 10.67 -15.10 0.39
CA ASN A 80 11.19 -13.74 0.47
C ASN A 80 11.11 -13.01 -0.88
N GLU A 81 11.46 -13.68 -1.99
CA GLU A 81 11.32 -13.11 -3.34
C GLU A 81 9.85 -12.83 -3.68
N LEU A 82 8.92 -13.69 -3.25
CA LEU A 82 7.48 -13.47 -3.47
C LEU A 82 6.94 -12.29 -2.66
N ILE A 83 7.39 -12.11 -1.40
CA ILE A 83 7.05 -10.93 -0.59
C ILE A 83 7.50 -9.65 -1.32
N GLU A 84 8.76 -9.58 -1.74
CA GLU A 84 9.29 -8.40 -2.42
C GLU A 84 8.58 -8.12 -3.74
N ALA A 85 8.35 -9.16 -4.56
CA ALA A 85 7.62 -9.01 -5.81
C ALA A 85 6.20 -8.51 -5.59
N CYS A 86 5.51 -9.00 -4.56
CA CYS A 86 4.16 -8.55 -4.20
C CYS A 86 4.17 -7.11 -3.68
N VAL A 87 5.08 -6.77 -2.78
CA VAL A 87 5.24 -5.41 -2.25
C VAL A 87 5.50 -4.41 -3.38
N ALA A 88 6.46 -4.67 -4.25
CA ALA A 88 6.78 -3.77 -5.37
C ALA A 88 5.61 -3.62 -6.36
N SER A 89 4.75 -4.64 -6.46
CA SER A 89 3.67 -4.69 -7.46
C SER A 89 2.30 -4.25 -6.96
N HIS A 90 1.95 -4.40 -5.68
CA HIS A 90 0.55 -4.27 -5.26
C HIS A 90 -0.06 -2.89 -5.50
N ASP A 91 0.76 -1.84 -5.34
CA ASP A 91 0.34 -0.44 -5.45
C ASP A 91 0.84 0.22 -6.76
N ILE A 92 1.53 -0.50 -7.65
CA ILE A 92 2.15 0.10 -8.85
C ILE A 92 1.13 0.72 -9.81
N GLY A 93 -0.07 0.15 -9.90
CA GLY A 93 -1.20 0.68 -10.65
C GLY A 93 -1.69 2.02 -10.11
N LYS A 94 -1.42 2.35 -8.84
CA LYS A 94 -1.69 3.68 -8.28
C LYS A 94 -0.80 4.76 -8.90
N TRP A 95 0.43 4.40 -9.27
CA TRP A 95 1.48 5.36 -9.64
C TRP A 95 1.74 5.46 -11.13
N ILE A 96 1.29 4.47 -11.91
CA ILE A 96 1.48 4.49 -13.37
C ILE A 96 0.96 5.81 -13.99
N PRO A 97 1.80 6.54 -14.75
CA PRO A 97 1.38 7.73 -15.48
C PRO A 97 0.30 7.43 -16.52
N ARG A 98 -0.58 8.40 -16.79
CA ARG A 98 -1.64 8.23 -17.83
C ARG A 98 -1.10 7.78 -19.18
N ASP A 99 0.02 8.35 -19.61
CA ASP A 99 0.60 8.06 -20.93
C ASP A 99 1.31 6.71 -20.99
N GLU A 100 1.70 6.12 -19.84
CA GLU A 100 2.22 4.75 -19.75
C GLU A 100 1.08 3.73 -19.61
N LEU A 101 -0.03 4.09 -18.94
CA LEU A 101 -1.20 3.21 -18.83
C LEU A 101 -1.96 3.10 -20.17
N ARG A 102 -2.09 4.20 -20.91
CA ARG A 102 -2.85 4.25 -22.18
C ARG A 102 -2.46 3.16 -23.19
N PRO A 103 -1.17 2.92 -23.51
CA PRO A 103 -0.80 1.89 -24.48
C PRO A 103 -1.05 0.46 -24.01
N LEU A 104 -1.29 0.23 -22.72
CA LEU A 104 -1.64 -1.09 -22.16
C LEU A 104 -3.14 -1.41 -22.31
N LEU A 105 -3.95 -0.42 -22.66
CA LEU A 105 -5.39 -0.57 -22.78
C LEU A 105 -5.77 -0.69 -24.26
N PRO A 106 -6.48 -1.75 -24.66
CA PRO A 106 -6.97 -1.88 -26.02
C PRO A 106 -8.01 -0.79 -26.34
N ALA A 107 -8.20 -0.52 -27.63
CA ALA A 107 -9.18 0.45 -28.08
C ALA A 107 -10.62 0.00 -27.78
N ASP A 108 -10.90 -1.31 -27.87
CA ASP A 108 -12.16 -1.92 -27.46
C ASP A 108 -11.99 -2.56 -26.06
N PRO A 109 -12.76 -2.13 -25.05
CA PRO A 109 -12.71 -2.75 -23.73
C PRO A 109 -13.02 -4.25 -23.71
N ALA A 110 -13.74 -4.78 -24.70
CA ALA A 110 -14.01 -6.22 -24.82
C ALA A 110 -12.73 -7.04 -25.01
N ASP A 111 -11.69 -6.47 -25.62
CA ASP A 111 -10.40 -7.14 -25.85
C ASP A 111 -9.60 -7.35 -24.55
N MET A 112 -10.01 -6.72 -23.44
CA MET A 112 -9.43 -6.98 -22.12
C MET A 112 -9.97 -8.26 -21.48
N GLY A 113 -11.03 -8.86 -22.04
CA GLY A 113 -11.70 -10.05 -21.51
C GLY A 113 -10.75 -11.20 -21.13
N PRO A 114 -9.83 -11.63 -22.02
CA PRO A 114 -8.88 -12.71 -21.70
C PRO A 114 -7.98 -12.40 -20.49
N VAL A 115 -7.56 -11.13 -20.34
CA VAL A 115 -6.74 -10.71 -19.19
C VAL A 115 -7.56 -10.72 -17.90
N PHE A 116 -8.80 -10.24 -17.95
CA PHE A 116 -9.69 -10.29 -16.79
C PHE A 116 -10.02 -11.71 -16.35
N GLU A 117 -10.20 -12.64 -17.30
CA GLU A 117 -10.37 -14.06 -17.03
C GLU A 117 -9.14 -14.68 -16.37
N GLU A 118 -7.93 -14.39 -16.87
CA GLU A 118 -6.68 -14.84 -16.26
C GLU A 118 -6.53 -14.35 -14.82
N LEU A 119 -6.84 -13.08 -14.57
CA LEU A 119 -6.80 -12.45 -13.25
C LEU A 119 -7.99 -12.83 -12.35
N LYS A 120 -8.91 -13.62 -12.91
CA LYS A 120 -10.15 -14.08 -12.28
C LYS A 120 -11.03 -12.94 -11.80
N PHE A 121 -10.99 -11.76 -12.41
CA PHE A 121 -11.79 -10.62 -11.95
C PHE A 121 -13.29 -10.97 -12.00
N THR A 122 -14.03 -10.59 -10.95
CA THR A 122 -15.49 -10.70 -11.00
C THR A 122 -16.07 -9.62 -11.93
N PRO A 123 -17.33 -9.77 -12.38
CA PRO A 123 -17.99 -8.73 -13.17
C PRO A 123 -17.94 -7.34 -12.49
N HIS A 124 -18.11 -7.28 -11.17
CA HIS A 124 -18.06 -6.03 -10.44
C HIS A 124 -16.65 -5.46 -10.28
N GLN A 125 -15.61 -6.31 -10.21
CA GLN A 125 -14.22 -5.86 -10.28
C GLN A 125 -13.88 -5.31 -11.67
N ILE A 126 -14.37 -5.96 -12.74
CA ILE A 126 -14.22 -5.44 -14.10
C ILE A 126 -14.89 -4.07 -14.23
N ASP A 127 -16.13 -3.93 -13.76
CA ASP A 127 -16.84 -2.65 -13.77
C ASP A 127 -16.06 -1.56 -13.01
N LEU A 128 -15.54 -1.90 -11.82
CA LEU A 128 -14.75 -0.98 -10.99
C LEU A 128 -13.43 -0.57 -11.68
N PHE A 129 -12.72 -1.53 -12.28
CA PHE A 129 -11.51 -1.27 -13.06
C PHE A 129 -11.79 -0.29 -14.21
N LEU A 130 -12.83 -0.57 -15.02
CA LEU A 130 -13.18 0.26 -16.17
C LEU A 130 -13.62 1.67 -15.74
N LEU A 131 -14.42 1.78 -14.67
CA LEU A 131 -14.82 3.05 -14.08
C LEU A 131 -13.58 3.84 -13.61
N GLY A 132 -12.69 3.21 -12.84
CA GLY A 132 -11.48 3.84 -12.33
C GLY A 132 -10.60 4.37 -13.45
N VAL A 133 -10.29 3.54 -14.44
CA VAL A 133 -9.48 3.90 -15.61
C VAL A 133 -10.08 5.10 -16.36
N ARG A 134 -11.39 5.06 -16.63
CA ARG A 134 -12.10 6.17 -17.29
C ARG A 134 -12.03 7.47 -16.48
N ARG A 135 -12.19 7.40 -15.15
CA ARG A 135 -12.11 8.58 -14.26
C ARG A 135 -10.69 9.16 -14.24
N LYS A 136 -9.65 8.32 -14.24
CA LYS A 136 -8.25 8.79 -14.39
C LYS A 136 -8.03 9.49 -15.73
N PHE A 137 -8.57 8.97 -16.84
CA PHE A 137 -8.39 9.61 -18.15
C PHE A 137 -9.22 10.88 -18.33
N ALA A 138 -10.34 11.03 -17.62
CA ALA A 138 -11.15 12.26 -17.61
C ALA A 138 -10.44 13.45 -16.95
N LEU A 139 -9.46 13.21 -16.07
CA LEU A 139 -8.63 14.28 -15.50
C LEU A 139 -7.68 14.85 -16.59
N PRO A 140 -7.45 16.18 -16.63
CA PRO A 140 -6.55 16.78 -17.62
C PRO A 140 -5.09 16.35 -17.44
N GLN A 141 -4.70 16.04 -16.21
CA GLN A 141 -3.35 15.63 -15.80
C GLN A 141 -3.43 14.55 -14.73
N ASP A 142 -2.32 13.86 -14.45
CA ASP A 142 -2.26 12.89 -13.35
C ASP A 142 -2.62 13.58 -12.02
N GLY A 143 -3.55 12.96 -11.29
CA GLY A 143 -4.13 13.50 -10.07
C GLY A 143 -4.95 12.46 -9.33
N TYR A 144 -5.51 12.86 -8.19
CA TYR A 144 -6.33 11.97 -7.37
C TYR A 144 -7.74 11.79 -7.97
N SER A 145 -8.16 10.54 -8.13
CA SER A 145 -9.56 10.14 -8.37
C SER A 145 -9.90 9.04 -7.35
N PRO A 146 -10.98 9.20 -6.57
CA PRO A 146 -11.36 8.21 -5.56
C PRO A 146 -11.82 6.88 -6.18
N GLU A 147 -12.40 6.89 -7.38
CA GLU A 147 -12.73 5.67 -8.13
C GLU A 147 -11.47 4.94 -8.57
N TYR A 148 -10.49 5.66 -9.12
CA TYR A 148 -9.22 5.07 -9.53
C TYR A 148 -8.43 4.55 -8.31
N ASP A 149 -8.41 5.31 -7.21
CA ASP A 149 -7.78 4.87 -5.96
C ASP A 149 -8.51 3.65 -5.37
N SER A 150 -9.81 3.48 -5.59
CA SER A 150 -10.52 2.25 -5.20
C SER A 150 -10.19 1.04 -6.09
N ALA A 151 -9.79 1.30 -7.34
CA ALA A 151 -9.48 0.28 -8.35
C ALA A 151 -7.98 -0.03 -8.49
N HIS A 152 -7.08 0.66 -7.77
CA HIS A 152 -5.63 0.63 -8.04
C HIS A 152 -5.05 -0.79 -8.01
N HIS A 153 -5.48 -1.64 -7.06
CA HIS A 153 -5.05 -3.04 -6.94
C HIS A 153 -5.40 -3.88 -8.19
N LEU A 154 -6.56 -3.62 -8.80
CA LEU A 154 -6.97 -4.24 -10.07
C LEU A 154 -6.11 -3.74 -11.23
N VAL A 155 -5.78 -2.43 -11.23
CA VAL A 155 -4.88 -1.85 -12.23
C VAL A 155 -3.47 -2.41 -12.10
N SER A 156 -2.98 -2.59 -10.88
CA SER A 156 -1.70 -3.25 -10.60
C SER A 156 -1.65 -4.66 -11.18
N ALA A 157 -2.65 -5.49 -10.89
CA ALA A 157 -2.74 -6.86 -11.41
C ALA A 157 -2.86 -6.88 -12.95
N TYR A 158 -3.71 -6.01 -13.52
CA TYR A 158 -3.86 -5.87 -14.98
C TYR A 158 -2.53 -5.51 -15.65
N MET A 159 -1.82 -4.53 -15.10
CA MET A 159 -0.55 -4.07 -15.67
C MET A 159 0.50 -5.17 -15.69
N LEU A 160 0.58 -6.00 -14.63
CA LEU A 160 1.49 -7.16 -14.63
C LEU A 160 1.18 -8.13 -15.78
N ALA A 161 -0.10 -8.43 -16.01
CA ALA A 161 -0.51 -9.38 -17.04
C ALA A 161 -0.45 -8.80 -18.46
N ALA A 162 -0.73 -7.50 -18.63
CA ALA A 162 -0.82 -6.85 -19.93
C ALA A 162 0.54 -6.33 -20.44
N ASP A 163 1.44 -5.85 -19.57
CA ASP A 163 2.76 -5.36 -19.98
C ASP A 163 3.75 -6.53 -20.13
N SER A 164 3.92 -6.99 -21.36
CA SER A 164 4.88 -8.04 -21.72
C SER A 164 6.34 -7.72 -21.30
N ALA A 165 6.70 -6.44 -21.15
CA ALA A 165 8.04 -6.02 -20.75
C ALA A 165 8.36 -6.39 -19.29
N LEU A 166 7.35 -6.58 -18.45
CA LEU A 166 7.53 -7.03 -17.06
C LEU A 166 7.87 -8.53 -17.00
N GLY A 167 7.48 -9.30 -18.03
CA GLY A 167 7.75 -10.73 -18.13
C GLY A 167 7.02 -11.57 -17.08
N PHE A 168 5.85 -11.11 -16.63
CA PHE A 168 4.97 -11.83 -15.72
C PHE A 168 4.65 -13.27 -16.18
N HIS A 169 4.41 -13.45 -17.48
CA HIS A 169 4.15 -14.77 -18.10
C HIS A 169 5.38 -15.68 -18.21
N GLN A 170 6.56 -15.20 -17.83
CA GLN A 170 7.80 -15.99 -17.78
C GLN A 170 8.02 -16.63 -16.40
N MET A 171 7.17 -16.30 -15.42
CA MET A 171 7.22 -16.86 -14.07
C MET A 171 6.59 -18.25 -14.01
N ASP A 172 6.90 -18.98 -12.93
CA ASP A 172 6.20 -20.22 -12.61
C ASP A 172 4.70 -19.93 -12.39
N PRO A 173 3.78 -20.76 -12.94
CA PRO A 173 2.34 -20.55 -12.79
C PRO A 173 1.85 -20.49 -11.34
N GLU A 174 2.46 -21.23 -10.42
CA GLU A 174 2.11 -21.20 -8.99
C GLU A 174 2.43 -19.83 -8.38
N ASP A 175 3.64 -19.32 -8.62
CA ASP A 175 4.06 -18.00 -8.15
C ASP A 175 3.21 -16.89 -8.77
N ARG A 176 2.90 -17.01 -10.07
CA ARG A 176 2.05 -16.06 -10.78
C ARG A 176 0.64 -15.99 -10.19
N ASN A 177 0.01 -17.14 -9.97
CA ASN A 177 -1.33 -17.21 -9.40
C ASN A 177 -1.35 -16.65 -7.97
N ARG A 178 -0.35 -17.03 -7.15
CA ARG A 178 -0.24 -16.54 -5.77
C ARG A 178 0.00 -15.04 -5.72
N LEU A 179 0.82 -14.49 -6.62
CA LEU A 179 1.06 -13.05 -6.75
C LEU A 179 -0.23 -12.31 -7.13
N ILE A 180 -1.04 -12.81 -8.08
CA ILE A 180 -2.35 -12.23 -8.41
C ILE A 180 -3.28 -12.26 -7.20
N ASP A 181 -3.38 -13.39 -6.52
CA ASP A 181 -4.30 -13.54 -5.39
C ASP A 181 -3.89 -12.60 -4.24
N MET A 182 -2.59 -12.42 -3.99
CA MET A 182 -2.07 -11.45 -3.03
C MET A 182 -2.36 -10.00 -3.47
N ILE A 183 -2.08 -9.62 -4.72
CA ILE A 183 -2.32 -8.26 -5.22
C ILE A 183 -3.82 -7.93 -5.26
N VAL A 184 -4.68 -8.85 -5.66
CA VAL A 184 -6.13 -8.56 -5.71
C VAL A 184 -6.74 -8.63 -4.31
N GLY A 185 -6.32 -9.60 -3.51
CA GLY A 185 -6.92 -9.88 -2.20
C GLY A 185 -6.37 -9.05 -1.04
N HIS A 186 -5.25 -8.34 -1.19
CA HIS A 186 -4.75 -7.47 -0.11
C HIS A 186 -5.67 -6.28 0.16
N GLN A 187 -6.43 -5.83 -0.84
CA GLN A 187 -7.30 -4.66 -0.72
C GLN A 187 -8.28 -4.84 0.44
N PHE A 188 -8.24 -3.91 1.40
CA PHE A 188 -9.11 -3.90 2.57
C PHE A 188 -10.40 -3.13 2.29
N GLY A 189 -11.51 -3.62 2.82
CA GLY A 189 -12.84 -3.15 2.48
C GLY A 189 -13.22 -1.83 3.11
N SER A 190 -12.94 -1.61 4.39
CA SER A 190 -13.64 -0.55 5.13
C SER A 190 -13.41 0.86 4.57
N TYR A 191 -12.18 1.18 4.20
CA TYR A 191 -11.84 2.50 3.63
C TYR A 191 -12.45 2.70 2.24
N PHE A 192 -12.26 1.75 1.33
CA PHE A 192 -12.72 1.90 -0.05
C PHE A 192 -14.23 1.71 -0.19
N LYS A 193 -14.85 0.85 0.63
CA LYS A 193 -16.32 0.70 0.69
C LYS A 193 -16.99 1.97 1.20
N GLU A 194 -16.41 2.65 2.19
CA GLU A 194 -16.94 3.94 2.67
C GLU A 194 -16.85 5.00 1.57
N THR A 195 -15.70 5.10 0.89
CA THR A 195 -15.50 6.00 -0.25
C THR A 195 -16.52 5.72 -1.36
N LEU A 196 -16.67 4.48 -1.79
CA LEU A 196 -17.61 4.09 -2.85
C LEU A 196 -19.09 4.26 -2.42
N MET A 197 -19.44 3.97 -1.16
CA MET A 197 -20.78 4.25 -0.62
C MET A 197 -21.15 5.72 -0.73
N HIS A 198 -20.18 6.60 -0.46
CA HIS A 198 -20.39 8.03 -0.56
C HIS A 198 -20.52 8.50 -2.00
N LEU A 199 -19.62 8.04 -2.88
CA LEU A 199 -19.68 8.35 -4.31
C LEU A 199 -20.99 7.89 -4.95
N LYS A 200 -21.48 6.70 -4.58
CA LYS A 200 -22.75 6.13 -5.06
C LYS A 200 -23.96 7.05 -4.88
N GLN A 201 -23.95 7.93 -3.87
CA GLN A 201 -25.06 8.87 -3.65
C GLN A 201 -25.18 9.91 -4.77
N LEU A 202 -24.12 10.10 -5.55
CA LEU A 202 -23.97 11.21 -6.50
C LEU A 202 -23.55 10.74 -7.89
N ASP A 203 -22.92 9.57 -8.00
CA ASP A 203 -22.52 8.93 -9.24
C ASP A 203 -23.31 7.61 -9.42
N PRO A 204 -24.30 7.58 -10.33
CA PRO A 204 -25.09 6.37 -10.59
C PRO A 204 -24.27 5.23 -11.21
N GLU A 205 -23.06 5.52 -11.73
CA GLU A 205 -22.17 4.51 -12.28
C GLU A 205 -21.50 3.66 -11.17
N VAL A 206 -21.50 4.14 -9.92
CA VAL A 206 -21.00 3.38 -8.76
C VAL A 206 -22.07 2.41 -8.27
N THR A 207 -21.90 1.13 -8.59
CA THR A 207 -22.89 0.09 -8.30
C THR A 207 -22.65 -0.56 -6.94
N THR A 208 -23.71 -1.11 -6.32
CA THR A 208 -23.57 -1.84 -5.03
C THR A 208 -22.70 -3.09 -5.19
N GLY A 209 -22.65 -3.66 -6.39
CA GLY A 209 -21.76 -4.78 -6.72
C GLY A 209 -20.29 -4.40 -6.57
N MET A 210 -19.88 -3.21 -7.06
CA MET A 210 -18.51 -2.71 -6.88
C MET A 210 -18.14 -2.61 -5.40
N LEU A 211 -19.06 -2.17 -4.54
CA LEU A 211 -18.82 -2.09 -3.10
C LEU A 211 -18.67 -3.47 -2.45
N ALA A 212 -19.41 -4.47 -2.92
CA ALA A 212 -19.29 -5.82 -2.40
C ALA A 212 -17.91 -6.41 -2.74
N ASP A 213 -17.44 -6.15 -3.96
CA ASP A 213 -16.26 -6.79 -4.55
C ASP A 213 -14.98 -5.94 -4.54
N VAL A 214 -15.02 -4.67 -4.08
CA VAL A 214 -13.82 -3.81 -3.98
C VAL A 214 -12.74 -4.42 -3.11
N ALA A 215 -13.10 -5.27 -2.14
CA ALA A 215 -12.17 -5.98 -1.28
C ALA A 215 -12.55 -7.46 -1.22
N ARG A 216 -11.58 -8.33 -1.49
CA ARG A 216 -11.75 -9.78 -1.56
C ARG A 216 -10.75 -10.52 -0.67
N PRO A 217 -10.78 -10.30 0.66
CA PRO A 217 -9.89 -11.01 1.57
C PRO A 217 -10.13 -12.52 1.55
N ASP A 218 -11.27 -12.99 1.05
CA ASP A 218 -11.55 -14.40 0.78
C ASP A 218 -10.58 -15.06 -0.21
N ARG A 219 -9.94 -14.29 -1.11
CA ARG A 219 -8.91 -14.81 -2.03
C ARG A 219 -7.62 -15.22 -1.32
N VAL A 220 -7.32 -14.56 -0.20
CA VAL A 220 -6.05 -14.75 0.53
C VAL A 220 -6.27 -15.50 1.84
N ALA A 221 -7.51 -15.58 2.32
CA ALA A 221 -7.89 -16.32 3.50
C ALA A 221 -7.50 -17.81 3.36
N GLY A 222 -6.67 -18.29 4.30
CA GLY A 222 -6.19 -19.68 4.34
C GLY A 222 -4.78 -19.87 3.75
N ASP A 223 -4.32 -18.96 2.88
CA ASP A 223 -2.89 -18.86 2.55
C ASP A 223 -2.20 -17.98 3.58
N LEU A 224 -1.26 -18.57 4.32
CA LEU A 224 -0.63 -17.89 5.44
C LEU A 224 0.24 -16.71 5.04
N LEU A 225 0.95 -16.79 3.91
CA LEU A 225 1.80 -15.71 3.43
C LEU A 225 0.94 -14.58 2.85
N ALA A 226 -0.08 -14.94 2.08
CA ALA A 226 -0.99 -13.96 1.49
C ALA A 226 -1.81 -13.23 2.56
N SER A 227 -2.29 -13.95 3.58
CA SER A 227 -2.95 -13.37 4.75
C SER A 227 -2.00 -12.45 5.53
N ALA A 228 -0.74 -12.85 5.71
CA ALA A 228 0.26 -12.00 6.37
C ALA A 228 0.57 -10.72 5.58
N PHE A 229 0.56 -10.77 4.25
CA PHE A 229 0.73 -9.60 3.39
C PHE A 229 -0.47 -8.64 3.49
N HIS A 230 -1.70 -9.16 3.38
CA HIS A 230 -2.93 -8.39 3.60
C HIS A 230 -2.92 -7.69 4.98
N ASP A 231 -2.58 -8.43 6.03
CA ASP A 231 -2.50 -7.89 7.38
C ASP A 231 -1.35 -6.88 7.54
N ALA A 232 -0.25 -7.05 6.83
CA ALA A 232 0.87 -6.11 6.86
C ALA A 232 0.51 -4.75 6.25
N ASP A 233 -0.23 -4.75 5.14
CA ASP A 233 -0.74 -3.54 4.52
C ASP A 233 -1.75 -2.82 5.42
N ILE A 234 -2.74 -3.54 5.96
CA ILE A 234 -3.66 -3.00 6.98
C ILE A 234 -2.90 -2.44 8.18
N SER A 235 -1.91 -3.19 8.68
CA SER A 235 -1.11 -2.80 9.82
C SER A 235 -0.46 -1.45 9.57
N ASP A 236 0.13 -1.21 8.40
CA ASP A 236 0.79 0.06 8.09
C ASP A 236 -0.15 1.27 8.27
N LEU A 237 -1.43 1.13 7.92
CA LEU A 237 -2.45 2.18 8.13
C LEU A 237 -2.70 2.53 9.60
N LEU A 238 -2.36 1.63 10.51
CA LEU A 238 -2.48 1.83 11.96
C LEU A 238 -1.19 2.44 12.55
N PHE A 239 -0.09 2.48 11.81
CA PHE A 239 1.18 3.00 12.29
C PHE A 239 1.35 4.49 12.00
N VAL A 240 1.85 5.20 13.02
CA VAL A 240 2.29 6.61 12.88
C VAL A 240 3.62 6.69 12.12
N GLY A 241 4.52 5.72 12.36
CA GLY A 241 5.85 5.66 11.77
C GLY A 241 6.89 5.09 12.72
N SER A 242 8.17 5.27 12.37
CA SER A 242 9.33 4.93 13.20
C SER A 242 10.40 6.03 13.12
N LEU A 243 11.31 6.06 14.10
CA LEU A 243 12.44 6.98 14.13
C LEU A 243 13.75 6.22 13.91
N GLU A 244 14.50 6.58 12.87
CA GLU A 244 15.88 6.16 12.68
C GLU A 244 16.80 7.15 13.40
N ARG A 245 17.41 6.70 14.50
CA ARG A 245 18.34 7.50 15.30
C ARG A 245 19.66 7.67 14.54
N ARG A 246 20.08 8.93 14.35
CA ARG A 246 21.35 9.24 13.68
C ARG A 246 22.31 9.92 14.64
N PRO A 247 23.51 9.36 14.89
CA PRO A 247 24.51 10.02 15.70
C PRO A 247 24.82 11.41 15.17
N ASN A 248 24.72 12.43 16.03
CA ASN A 248 25.02 13.84 15.73
C ASN A 248 24.19 14.47 14.61
N ARG A 249 22.99 13.93 14.30
CA ARG A 249 22.04 14.50 13.33
C ARG A 249 20.61 14.40 13.85
N GLU A 250 19.68 15.10 13.20
CA GLU A 250 18.25 14.90 13.48
C GLU A 250 17.82 13.47 13.14
N ASP A 251 16.95 12.92 14.00
CA ASP A 251 16.31 11.63 13.76
C ASP A 251 15.51 11.67 12.47
N ILE A 252 15.63 10.62 11.65
CA ILE A 252 14.80 10.48 10.46
C ILE A 252 13.47 9.85 10.85
N LEU A 253 12.39 10.56 10.53
CA LEU A 253 11.04 10.00 10.58
C LEU A 253 10.80 9.17 9.33
N HIS A 254 10.45 7.91 9.53
CA HIS A 254 9.83 7.08 8.52
C HIS A 254 8.33 7.06 8.78
N THR A 255 7.55 7.70 7.91
CA THR A 255 6.12 7.86 8.12
C THR A 255 5.39 6.54 7.92
N GLY A 256 4.47 6.20 8.82
CA GLY A 256 3.56 5.07 8.61
C GLY A 256 2.28 5.47 7.87
N GLY A 257 1.49 4.47 7.49
CA GLY A 257 0.25 4.63 6.73
C GLY A 257 -0.81 5.56 7.37
N LEU A 258 -0.82 5.73 8.69
CA LEU A 258 -1.75 6.68 9.33
C LEU A 258 -1.47 8.13 8.92
N VAL A 259 -0.18 8.48 8.80
CA VAL A 259 0.24 9.82 8.35
C VAL A 259 -0.09 9.98 6.86
N LYS A 260 0.10 8.94 6.05
CA LYS A 260 -0.28 8.89 4.62
C LYS A 260 -1.79 9.17 4.43
N ILE A 261 -2.67 8.46 5.14
CA ILE A 261 -4.14 8.70 5.06
C ILE A 261 -4.49 10.12 5.50
N LEU A 262 -3.87 10.62 6.56
CA LEU A 262 -4.13 11.99 7.02
C LEU A 262 -3.72 13.02 5.96
N MET A 263 -2.60 12.80 5.26
CA MET A 263 -2.17 13.66 4.14
C MET A 263 -3.12 13.61 2.95
N ILE A 264 -3.71 12.46 2.65
CA ILE A 264 -4.76 12.33 1.62
C ILE A 264 -5.97 13.18 2.03
N ASN A 265 -6.42 13.07 3.28
CA ASN A 265 -7.54 13.87 3.78
C ASN A 265 -7.27 15.39 3.75
N PHE A 266 -6.04 15.81 4.04
CA PHE A 266 -5.66 17.23 3.93
C PHE A 266 -5.54 17.71 2.49
N THR A 267 -5.03 16.88 1.59
CA THR A 267 -5.01 17.18 0.16
C THR A 267 -6.43 17.41 -0.32
N ASN A 268 -7.34 16.49 -0.01
CA ASN A 268 -8.74 16.62 -0.39
C ASN A 268 -9.41 17.88 0.16
N LEU A 269 -9.12 18.23 1.43
CA LEU A 269 -9.59 19.47 2.07
C LEU A 269 -9.07 20.72 1.36
N ILE A 270 -7.75 20.81 1.12
CA ILE A 270 -7.09 21.99 0.56
C ILE A 270 -7.53 22.25 -0.89
N PHE A 271 -7.68 21.18 -1.67
CA PHE A 271 -8.12 21.25 -3.07
C PHE A 271 -9.65 21.29 -3.23
N GLY A 272 -10.41 21.23 -2.12
CA GLY A 272 -11.87 21.30 -2.15
C GLY A 272 -12.50 20.15 -2.93
N VAL A 273 -11.93 18.95 -2.85
CA VAL A 273 -12.45 17.76 -3.54
C VAL A 273 -13.90 17.56 -3.08
N PRO A 274 -14.87 17.50 -4.02
CA PRO A 274 -16.25 17.25 -3.67
C PRO A 274 -16.35 16.01 -2.78
N ASN A 275 -17.22 16.06 -1.77
CA ASN A 275 -17.55 14.89 -0.95
C ASN A 275 -16.43 14.41 -0.02
N ALA A 276 -15.31 15.13 0.07
CA ALA A 276 -14.24 14.83 1.02
C ALA A 276 -14.34 15.68 2.31
N PRO A 277 -13.50 15.40 3.33
CA PRO A 277 -13.47 16.21 4.56
C PRO A 277 -13.31 17.72 4.29
N ARG A 278 -14.14 18.54 4.93
CA ARG A 278 -14.20 20.01 4.79
C ARG A 278 -13.62 20.76 5.98
N THR A 279 -13.23 20.06 7.03
CA THR A 279 -12.60 20.64 8.22
C THR A 279 -11.49 19.72 8.73
N LEU A 280 -10.54 20.27 9.50
CA LEU A 280 -9.54 19.46 10.22
C LEU A 280 -10.21 18.38 11.07
N HIS A 281 -11.31 18.72 11.75
CA HIS A 281 -12.02 17.77 12.59
C HIS A 281 -12.61 16.62 11.77
N GLU A 282 -13.15 16.88 10.57
CA GLU A 282 -13.60 15.83 9.65
C GLU A 282 -12.44 14.99 9.12
N CYS A 283 -11.28 15.58 8.79
CA CYS A 283 -10.08 14.82 8.40
C CYS A 283 -9.68 13.83 9.50
N LEU A 284 -9.59 14.31 10.75
CA LEU A 284 -9.20 13.49 11.90
C LEU A 284 -10.28 12.46 12.27
N ARG A 285 -11.56 12.75 12.02
CA ARG A 285 -12.67 11.81 12.25
C ARG A 285 -12.65 10.69 11.20
N SER A 286 -12.44 11.05 9.93
CA SER A 286 -12.29 10.08 8.83
C SER A 286 -11.13 9.12 9.12
N CYS A 287 -9.94 9.61 9.48
CA CYS A 287 -8.82 8.75 9.87
C CYS A 287 -9.17 7.84 11.07
N GLN A 288 -9.89 8.35 12.08
CA GLN A 288 -10.31 7.54 13.21
C GLN A 288 -11.28 6.42 12.79
N ALA A 289 -12.23 6.71 11.91
CA ALA A 289 -13.18 5.73 11.40
C ALA A 289 -12.46 4.62 10.61
N THR A 290 -11.47 4.99 9.78
CA THR A 290 -10.62 4.03 9.08
C THR A 290 -9.90 3.12 10.09
N VAL A 291 -9.21 3.69 11.08
CA VAL A 291 -8.49 2.94 12.14
C VAL A 291 -9.37 1.92 12.86
N VAL A 292 -10.62 2.29 13.19
CA VAL A 292 -11.55 1.37 13.89
C VAL A 292 -11.99 0.21 13.00
N SER A 293 -12.12 0.46 11.71
CA SER A 293 -12.74 -0.47 10.78
C SER A 293 -11.72 -1.47 10.22
N VAL A 294 -10.54 -0.98 9.80
CA VAL A 294 -9.50 -1.85 9.22
C VAL A 294 -8.94 -2.86 10.24
N ALA A 295 -8.91 -2.52 11.53
CA ALA A 295 -8.48 -3.45 12.58
C ALA A 295 -9.39 -4.69 12.73
N LYS A 296 -10.60 -4.67 12.16
CA LYS A 296 -11.51 -5.83 12.15
C LYS A 296 -11.30 -6.75 10.95
N GLU A 297 -10.44 -6.36 10.02
CA GLU A 297 -10.19 -7.08 8.77
C GLU A 297 -8.97 -7.99 8.84
N PHE A 298 -8.22 -7.95 9.95
CA PHE A 298 -7.08 -8.84 10.15
C PHE A 298 -7.47 -10.32 10.06
N LEU A 299 -6.67 -11.09 9.32
CA LEU A 299 -6.90 -12.51 9.03
C LEU A 299 -6.06 -13.42 9.94
N THR A 300 -4.84 -13.02 10.30
CA THR A 300 -3.92 -13.85 11.09
C THR A 300 -4.10 -13.62 12.60
N PRO A 301 -3.96 -14.67 13.43
CA PRO A 301 -4.01 -14.54 14.89
C PRO A 301 -3.05 -13.49 15.47
N THR A 302 -1.81 -13.43 14.98
CA THR A 302 -0.82 -12.46 15.44
C THR A 302 -1.21 -11.03 15.06
N ALA A 303 -1.74 -10.79 13.86
CA ALA A 303 -2.22 -9.46 13.51
C ALA A 303 -3.43 -9.03 14.35
N ILE A 304 -4.37 -9.94 14.64
CA ILE A 304 -5.51 -9.66 15.53
C ILE A 304 -5.03 -9.27 16.94
N GLU A 305 -4.09 -10.05 17.51
CA GLU A 305 -3.53 -9.83 18.84
C GLU A 305 -2.81 -8.48 18.95
N HIS A 306 -1.96 -8.15 17.96
CA HIS A 306 -1.21 -6.90 17.95
C HIS A 306 -2.03 -5.70 17.46
N GLY A 307 -3.07 -5.94 16.68
CA GLY A 307 -3.95 -4.94 16.08
C GLY A 307 -4.56 -4.00 17.10
N GLU A 308 -4.94 -4.50 18.27
CA GLU A 308 -5.43 -3.64 19.34
C GLU A 308 -4.39 -2.65 19.86
N LYS A 309 -3.13 -3.08 19.97
CA LYS A 309 -2.03 -2.22 20.44
C LYS A 309 -1.80 -1.10 19.42
N TRP A 310 -1.75 -1.44 18.13
CA TRP A 310 -1.57 -0.46 17.06
C TRP A 310 -2.75 0.51 16.99
N ARG A 311 -3.99 0.01 17.09
CA ARG A 311 -5.19 0.84 17.18
C ARG A 311 -5.14 1.83 18.35
N ARG A 312 -4.70 1.38 19.54
CA ARG A 312 -4.50 2.27 20.70
C ARG A 312 -3.43 3.33 20.45
N GLN A 313 -2.33 2.99 19.77
CA GLN A 313 -1.29 3.96 19.40
C GLN A 313 -1.82 5.00 18.40
N ALA A 314 -2.50 4.56 17.34
CA ALA A 314 -3.15 5.42 16.36
C ALA A 314 -4.12 6.41 17.02
N HIS A 315 -4.99 5.94 17.92
CA HIS A 315 -5.93 6.80 18.64
C HIS A 315 -5.23 7.84 19.52
N ARG A 316 -4.13 7.48 20.21
CA ARG A 316 -3.35 8.43 21.02
C ARG A 316 -2.69 9.51 20.18
N PHE A 317 -2.18 9.16 19.00
CA PHE A 317 -1.65 10.13 18.05
C PHE A 317 -2.74 11.07 17.54
N LEU A 318 -3.87 10.54 17.07
CA LEU A 318 -4.99 11.36 16.60
C LEU A 318 -5.55 12.27 17.72
N ALA A 319 -5.54 11.83 18.97
CA ALA A 319 -5.93 12.64 20.12
C ALA A 319 -4.97 13.82 20.35
N THR A 320 -3.66 13.62 20.11
CA THR A 320 -2.65 14.70 20.19
C THR A 320 -2.95 15.80 19.16
N LEU A 321 -3.38 15.42 17.95
CA LEU A 321 -3.76 16.37 16.90
C LEU A 321 -5.09 17.09 17.16
N ARG A 322 -5.89 16.61 18.12
CA ARG A 322 -7.15 17.23 18.54
C ARG A 322 -7.01 18.22 19.70
N ASP A 323 -5.83 18.33 20.28
CA ASP A 323 -5.59 19.35 21.29
C ASP A 323 -5.88 20.75 20.73
N ASN A 324 -6.57 21.60 21.49
CA ASN A 324 -7.05 22.90 21.03
C ASN A 324 -5.91 23.80 20.51
N THR A 325 -4.73 23.70 21.12
CA THR A 325 -3.55 24.47 20.70
C THR A 325 -3.04 23.97 19.34
N VAL A 326 -3.02 22.65 19.15
CA VAL A 326 -2.60 22.02 17.89
C VAL A 326 -3.60 22.33 16.77
N VAL A 327 -4.89 22.18 17.05
CA VAL A 327 -6.00 22.52 16.14
C VAL A 327 -5.89 23.96 15.67
N GLY A 328 -5.64 24.92 16.59
CA GLY A 328 -5.46 26.33 16.23
C GLY A 328 -4.33 26.55 15.22
N LYS A 329 -3.19 25.85 15.37
CA LYS A 329 -2.07 25.94 14.44
C LYS A 329 -2.41 25.35 13.06
N PHE A 330 -3.05 24.18 13.02
CA PHE A 330 -3.43 23.55 11.73
C PHE A 330 -4.47 24.40 11.01
N ASN A 331 -5.49 24.90 11.71
CA ASN A 331 -6.52 25.75 11.14
C ASN A 331 -5.94 27.07 10.61
N ALA A 332 -4.92 27.65 11.27
CA ALA A 332 -4.24 28.82 10.75
C ALA A 332 -3.70 28.57 9.33
N VAL A 333 -3.07 27.42 9.08
CA VAL A 333 -2.56 27.07 7.74
C VAL A 333 -3.69 26.71 6.77
N LEU A 334 -4.62 25.85 7.20
CA LEU A 334 -5.70 25.33 6.34
C LEU A 334 -6.65 26.44 5.85
N LEU A 335 -6.93 27.42 6.70
CA LEU A 335 -7.88 28.51 6.42
C LEU A 335 -7.23 29.77 5.82
N THR A 336 -5.90 29.79 5.60
CA THR A 336 -5.26 30.95 4.96
C THR A 336 -5.58 30.95 3.46
N GLY A 337 -6.60 31.71 3.05
CA GLY A 337 -7.09 31.76 1.67
C GLY A 337 -6.09 32.31 0.65
N ASP A 338 -5.16 33.16 1.08
CA ASP A 338 -4.19 33.83 0.21
C ASP A 338 -2.94 32.98 -0.10
N THR A 339 -2.76 31.86 0.61
CA THR A 339 -1.60 30.97 0.44
C THR A 339 -1.88 29.90 -0.62
N PRO A 340 -1.00 29.70 -1.62
CA PRO A 340 -1.15 28.65 -2.62
C PRO A 340 -1.38 27.27 -2.00
N ALA A 341 -2.19 26.43 -2.67
CA ALA A 341 -2.54 25.10 -2.19
C ALA A 341 -1.31 24.20 -1.94
N SER A 342 -0.29 24.28 -2.80
CA SER A 342 0.99 23.57 -2.65
C SER A 342 1.71 23.92 -1.34
N ASP A 343 1.67 25.19 -0.97
CA ASP A 343 2.42 25.72 0.17
C ASP A 343 1.68 25.39 1.46
N ARG A 344 0.35 25.48 1.44
CA ARG A 344 -0.50 24.98 2.53
C ARG A 344 -0.29 23.49 2.76
N LEU A 345 -0.25 22.67 1.71
CA LEU A 345 -0.02 21.23 1.82
C LEU A 345 1.37 20.93 2.40
N THR A 346 2.39 21.64 1.95
CA THR A 346 3.77 21.51 2.47
C THR A 346 3.85 21.87 3.96
N ALA A 347 3.19 22.95 4.37
CA ALA A 347 3.15 23.37 5.77
C ALA A 347 2.41 22.36 6.65
N VAL A 348 1.23 21.89 6.23
CA VAL A 348 0.45 20.88 6.96
C VAL A 348 1.20 19.54 7.06
N ARG A 349 1.92 19.14 6.01
CA ARG A 349 2.80 17.97 6.01
C ARG A 349 3.92 18.13 7.03
N THR A 350 4.62 19.26 6.99
CA THR A 350 5.72 19.57 7.93
C THR A 350 5.24 19.53 9.38
N MET A 351 4.09 20.16 9.66
CA MET A 351 3.48 20.14 10.99
C MET A 351 3.14 18.71 11.42
N THR A 352 2.52 17.92 10.55
CA THR A 352 2.18 16.52 10.87
C THR A 352 3.43 15.70 11.18
N TYR A 353 4.54 15.92 10.46
CA TYR A 353 5.79 15.20 10.71
C TYR A 353 6.44 15.61 12.03
N MET A 354 6.38 16.89 12.39
CA MET A 354 6.81 17.35 13.71
C MET A 354 6.02 16.66 14.82
N TYR A 355 4.68 16.66 14.74
CA TYR A 355 3.84 15.99 15.74
C TYR A 355 4.02 14.48 15.78
N ALA A 356 4.25 13.83 14.63
CA ALA A 356 4.56 12.40 14.56
C ALA A 356 5.90 12.08 15.24
N ARG A 357 6.96 12.87 14.98
CA ARG A 357 8.26 12.72 15.65
C ARG A 357 8.13 12.87 17.16
N ASP A 358 7.48 13.95 17.62
CA ASP A 358 7.31 14.22 19.04
C ASP A 358 6.50 13.12 19.73
N PHE A 359 5.46 12.61 19.06
CA PHE A 359 4.68 11.48 19.56
C PHE A 359 5.55 10.23 19.72
N LEU A 360 6.34 9.88 18.70
CA LEU A 360 7.19 8.69 18.72
C LEU A 360 8.29 8.77 19.78
N LYS A 361 8.93 9.94 19.96
CA LYS A 361 9.93 10.15 21.04
C LYS A 361 9.35 9.84 22.41
N ARG A 362 8.12 10.31 22.70
CA ARG A 362 7.42 10.06 23.97
C ARG A 362 6.92 8.62 24.15
N GLN A 363 6.96 7.77 23.11
CA GLN A 363 6.64 6.34 23.25
C GLN A 363 7.87 5.49 23.58
N GLU A 364 9.08 6.04 23.42
CA GLU A 364 10.35 5.37 23.74
C GLU A 364 10.84 5.69 25.17
N GLU A 365 10.34 6.78 25.76
CA GLU A 365 10.46 7.15 27.18
C GLU A 365 9.44 6.40 28.05
#